data_AF-A0A1U8PAF9-F1
#
_entry.id   AF-A0A1U8PAF9-F1
#
_cell.length_a   1.000
_cell.length_b   1.000
_cell.length_c   1.000
_cell.angle_alpha   90.00
_cell.angle_beta   90.00
_cell.angle_gamma   90.00
#
_symmetry.space_group_name_H-M   'P 1'
#
loop_
_entity.id
_entity.type
_entity.pdbx_description
1 polymer ?
#
loop_
_entity_poly.entity_id
_entity_poly.type
_entity_poly.pdbx_seq_one_letter_code
_entity_poly.pdbx_strand_id
1 'polypeptide(L)'
;MNLIKGFSTVFLFICFVLIITDCFAVEADTCKPSGKLKGKKPPPGKCNQENDSDCCIEGKFYTTYKCSPPVSSHTKAKLTINSFEPGGDGGGRSECDNHYHSDDDPVVALSTGWFNHKKRCLKYINIHGNGKSVKAKVVDECDSTMGCDSVHDYQPPCPNNIVDASKAVWKALGVPKDDWGEMNIYWSDNARPSGKIRGKNPPPGQCNLENVSNCCKDGKFYMTYKCSPPMLSSTKAMLTLNNFEAGGDGSGPSECNNQYHSNDYLVVALLTGWFNYGKRGLKYINIHSNGKSVRVKVVDECDSNYEYRFPYFNNIVDSSKAVWKALGGLKSD
;
A
#
# COMPACT_ATOMS: atom_id res chain seq x y z
N MET A 1 -21.10 -34.96 58.02
CA MET A 1 -20.32 -33.83 57.45
C MET A 1 -19.93 -34.18 56.03
N ASN A 2 -20.52 -33.48 55.07
CA ASN A 2 -20.37 -33.69 53.64
C ASN A 2 -19.00 -33.17 53.18
N LEU A 3 -18.08 -34.05 52.77
CA LEU A 3 -16.75 -33.62 52.28
C LEU A 3 -16.36 -34.22 50.91
N ILE A 4 -17.33 -34.62 50.08
CA ILE A 4 -17.03 -35.25 48.76
C ILE A 4 -17.72 -34.57 47.57
N LYS A 5 -18.51 -33.49 47.78
CA LYS A 5 -19.25 -32.84 46.67
C LYS A 5 -18.52 -31.69 45.96
N GLY A 6 -17.31 -31.32 46.38
CA GLY A 6 -16.57 -30.15 45.85
C GLY A 6 -15.50 -30.45 44.79
N PHE A 7 -15.03 -31.69 44.67
CA PHE A 7 -13.94 -32.02 43.74
C PHE A 7 -14.41 -32.21 42.29
N SER A 8 -15.64 -32.67 42.09
CA SER A 8 -16.18 -33.01 40.76
C SER A 8 -16.37 -31.77 39.87
N THR A 9 -16.88 -30.67 40.42
CA THR A 9 -17.12 -29.43 39.66
C THR A 9 -15.84 -28.67 39.34
N VAL A 10 -14.87 -28.64 40.25
CA VAL A 10 -13.56 -28.00 40.00
C VAL A 10 -12.79 -28.77 38.94
N PHE A 11 -12.79 -30.10 38.99
CA PHE A 11 -12.16 -30.95 37.98
C PHE A 11 -12.81 -30.79 36.60
N LEU A 12 -14.14 -30.77 36.54
CA LEU A 12 -14.88 -30.51 35.30
C LEU A 12 -14.61 -29.11 34.73
N PHE A 13 -14.46 -28.10 35.58
CA PHE A 13 -14.13 -26.74 35.14
C PHE A 13 -12.69 -26.64 34.61
N ILE A 14 -11.73 -27.31 35.25
CA ILE A 14 -10.33 -27.38 34.78
C ILE A 14 -10.27 -28.11 33.44
N CYS A 15 -10.96 -29.25 33.29
CA CYS A 15 -11.03 -29.97 32.02
C CYS A 15 -11.69 -29.11 30.92
N PHE A 16 -12.75 -28.37 31.23
CA PHE A 16 -13.41 -27.46 30.29
C PHE A 16 -12.50 -26.31 29.86
N VAL A 17 -11.74 -25.72 30.78
CA VAL A 17 -10.74 -24.68 30.47
C VAL A 17 -9.60 -25.24 29.60
N LEU A 18 -9.12 -26.46 29.89
CA LEU A 18 -8.07 -27.12 29.09
C LEU A 18 -8.54 -27.43 27.66
N ILE A 19 -9.78 -27.93 27.50
CA ILE A 19 -10.41 -28.16 26.18
C ILE A 19 -10.59 -26.84 25.42
N ILE A 20 -10.95 -25.75 26.11
CA ILE A 20 -11.07 -24.43 25.48
C ILE A 20 -9.68 -23.88 25.06
N THR A 21 -8.63 -24.09 25.86
CA THR A 21 -7.27 -23.67 25.48
C THR A 21 -6.71 -24.46 24.30
N ASP A 22 -7.05 -25.75 24.17
CA ASP A 22 -6.70 -26.55 22.98
C ASP A 22 -7.57 -26.19 21.77
N CYS A 23 -8.82 -25.78 21.96
CA CYS A 23 -9.70 -25.30 20.89
C CYS A 23 -9.30 -23.94 20.28
N PHE A 24 -8.50 -23.14 20.99
CA PHE A 24 -8.01 -21.85 20.49
C PHE A 24 -6.59 -21.90 19.89
N ALA A 25 -5.99 -23.08 19.78
CA ALA A 25 -4.85 -23.28 18.88
C ALA A 25 -5.34 -23.30 17.43
N VAL A 26 -5.73 -22.14 16.91
CA VAL A 26 -5.71 -21.92 15.47
C VAL A 26 -4.23 -21.97 15.10
N GLU A 27 -3.77 -23.12 14.60
CA GLU A 27 -2.58 -23.14 13.76
C GLU A 27 -2.86 -22.14 12.64
N ALA A 28 -2.29 -20.94 12.73
CA ALA A 28 -2.32 -19.99 11.63
C ALA A 28 -1.63 -20.73 10.48
N ASP A 29 -2.43 -21.19 9.51
CA ASP A 29 -2.01 -22.13 8.48
C ASP A 29 -0.87 -21.51 7.68
N THR A 30 0.36 -21.79 8.10
CA THR A 30 1.57 -21.23 7.49
C THR A 30 1.68 -21.82 6.11
N CYS A 31 1.81 -21.00 5.07
CA CYS A 31 1.96 -21.48 3.70
C CYS A 31 3.10 -22.53 3.59
N LYS A 32 2.74 -23.77 3.25
CA LYS A 32 3.68 -24.89 3.06
C LYS A 32 3.98 -25.08 1.57
N PRO A 33 5.17 -25.60 1.22
CA PRO A 33 5.46 -26.05 -0.14
C PRO A 33 4.39 -26.98 -0.69
N SER A 34 3.98 -26.78 -1.95
CA SER A 34 3.02 -27.65 -2.63
C SER A 34 3.67 -28.85 -3.32
N GLY A 35 4.99 -28.80 -3.56
CA GLY A 35 5.69 -29.87 -4.24
C GLY A 35 7.13 -29.52 -4.61
N LYS A 36 7.70 -30.31 -5.52
CA LYS A 36 9.00 -30.08 -6.13
C LYS A 36 8.94 -30.30 -7.64
N LEU A 37 9.67 -29.49 -8.38
CA LEU A 37 9.81 -29.53 -9.82
C LEU A 37 11.25 -29.92 -10.17
N LYS A 38 11.43 -30.93 -11.03
CA LYS A 38 12.75 -31.36 -11.49
C LYS A 38 13.19 -30.48 -12.67
N GLY A 39 14.31 -29.79 -12.51
CA GLY A 39 14.90 -28.91 -13.50
C GLY A 39 15.31 -29.64 -14.77
N LYS A 40 15.13 -28.93 -15.89
CA LYS A 40 15.54 -29.35 -17.23
C LYS A 40 16.58 -28.38 -17.75
N LYS A 41 17.55 -28.89 -18.50
CA LYS A 41 18.54 -28.06 -19.17
C LYS A 41 17.85 -27.19 -20.25
N PRO A 42 18.06 -25.87 -20.27
CA PRO A 42 17.58 -25.02 -21.35
C PRO A 42 18.19 -25.46 -22.70
N PRO A 43 17.41 -25.48 -23.80
CA PRO A 43 17.95 -25.60 -25.15
C PRO A 43 18.92 -24.45 -25.48
N PRO A 44 19.82 -24.61 -26.47
CA PRO A 44 20.66 -23.50 -26.92
C PRO A 44 19.84 -22.27 -27.32
N GLY A 45 20.23 -21.09 -26.82
CA GLY A 45 19.53 -19.82 -27.08
C GLY A 45 18.23 -19.62 -26.31
N LYS A 46 18.00 -20.41 -25.25
CA LYS A 46 16.89 -20.26 -24.29
C LYS A 46 17.42 -19.94 -22.90
N CYS A 47 16.56 -19.40 -22.05
CA CYS A 47 16.88 -18.77 -20.77
C CYS A 47 17.64 -17.46 -20.93
N ASN A 48 16.88 -16.36 -20.94
CA ASN A 48 17.37 -15.01 -20.82
C ASN A 48 17.93 -14.80 -19.41
N GLN A 49 19.17 -14.33 -19.34
CA GLN A 49 19.90 -14.05 -18.10
C GLN A 49 20.01 -12.55 -17.81
N GLU A 50 19.21 -11.70 -18.48
CA GLU A 50 19.04 -10.30 -18.09
C GLU A 50 18.62 -10.21 -16.62
N ASN A 51 19.01 -9.12 -15.96
CA ASN A 51 18.76 -8.84 -14.54
C ASN A 51 19.17 -9.97 -13.59
N ASP A 52 20.26 -10.68 -13.94
CA ASP A 52 20.79 -11.82 -13.17
C ASP A 52 19.81 -13.00 -13.02
N SER A 53 18.93 -13.17 -14.02
CA SER A 53 17.98 -14.30 -14.06
C SER A 53 18.69 -15.66 -14.11
N ASP A 54 18.29 -16.55 -13.19
CA ASP A 54 18.83 -17.91 -13.07
C ASP A 54 18.21 -18.88 -14.09
N CYS A 55 19.01 -19.79 -14.64
CA CYS A 55 18.53 -20.88 -15.46
C CYS A 55 18.37 -22.19 -14.68
N CYS A 56 17.39 -23.00 -15.07
CA CYS A 56 17.23 -24.31 -14.47
C CYS A 56 18.41 -25.25 -14.73
N ILE A 57 18.80 -25.98 -13.68
CA ILE A 57 19.87 -26.97 -13.72
C ILE A 57 19.24 -28.35 -13.88
N GLU A 58 19.74 -29.12 -14.84
CA GLU A 58 19.27 -30.47 -15.10
C GLU A 58 19.36 -31.35 -13.85
N GLY A 59 18.24 -31.97 -13.48
CA GLY A 59 18.18 -32.88 -12.35
C GLY A 59 18.07 -32.23 -10.97
N LYS A 60 18.29 -30.91 -10.83
CA LYS A 60 18.06 -30.17 -9.57
C LYS A 60 16.56 -30.10 -9.27
N PHE A 61 16.18 -30.29 -8.01
CA PHE A 61 14.79 -30.11 -7.58
C PHE A 61 14.55 -28.71 -7.03
N TYR A 62 13.55 -28.03 -7.56
CA TYR A 62 13.10 -26.71 -7.14
C TYR A 62 11.77 -26.83 -6.37
N THR A 63 11.61 -26.08 -5.29
CA THR A 63 10.40 -26.11 -4.49
C THR A 63 9.29 -25.32 -5.19
N THR A 64 8.05 -25.83 -5.18
CA THR A 64 6.89 -25.11 -5.72
C THR A 64 5.91 -24.74 -4.61
N TYR A 65 5.13 -23.70 -4.83
CA TYR A 65 4.14 -23.17 -3.92
C TYR A 65 2.85 -22.79 -4.65
N LYS A 66 1.71 -23.14 -4.06
CA LYS A 66 0.36 -22.67 -4.47
C LYS A 66 -0.18 -21.54 -3.58
N CYS A 67 0.57 -21.19 -2.54
CA CYS A 67 0.20 -20.19 -1.55
C CYS A 67 1.35 -19.20 -1.37
N SER A 68 1.06 -18.09 -0.70
CA SER A 68 2.03 -17.08 -0.29
C SER A 68 1.78 -16.73 1.19
N PRO A 69 2.73 -16.06 1.87
CA PRO A 69 2.51 -15.59 3.24
C PRO A 69 1.25 -14.71 3.38
N PRO A 70 0.65 -14.61 4.58
CA PRO A 70 -0.56 -13.81 4.77
C PRO A 70 -0.39 -12.34 4.36
N VAL A 71 -1.39 -11.80 3.65
CA VAL A 71 -1.43 -10.39 3.26
C VAL A 71 -1.93 -9.53 4.43
N SER A 72 -1.25 -8.42 4.70
CA SER A 72 -1.62 -7.43 5.70
C SER A 72 -1.42 -6.00 5.17
N SER A 73 -1.60 -5.00 6.03
CA SER A 73 -1.25 -3.61 5.70
C SER A 73 0.27 -3.37 5.55
N HIS A 74 1.10 -4.33 5.98
CA HIS A 74 2.57 -4.29 5.93
C HIS A 74 3.10 -5.69 5.59
N THR A 75 2.71 -6.21 4.42
CA THR A 75 3.11 -7.55 3.97
C THR A 75 4.59 -7.56 3.64
N LYS A 76 5.39 -8.37 4.35
CA LYS A 76 6.81 -8.54 4.04
C LYS A 76 6.98 -9.28 2.72
N ALA A 77 7.85 -8.79 1.86
CA ALA A 77 8.20 -9.43 0.60
C ALA A 77 9.66 -9.17 0.24
N LYS A 78 10.14 -9.91 -0.75
CA LYS A 78 11.35 -9.58 -1.50
C LYS A 78 10.92 -8.92 -2.81
N LEU A 79 11.53 -7.78 -3.11
CA LEU A 79 11.43 -7.12 -4.39
C LEU A 79 12.54 -7.68 -5.28
N THR A 80 12.17 -8.17 -6.46
CA THR A 80 13.10 -8.55 -7.53
C THR A 80 12.94 -7.62 -8.72
N ILE A 81 13.88 -7.64 -9.64
CA ILE A 81 13.85 -6.85 -10.87
C ILE A 81 13.47 -7.74 -12.05
N ASN A 82 12.57 -7.25 -12.89
CA ASN A 82 12.13 -7.92 -14.10
C ASN A 82 11.80 -6.89 -15.20
N SER A 83 12.03 -7.27 -16.45
CA SER A 83 11.59 -6.55 -17.63
C SER A 83 10.30 -7.15 -18.18
N PHE A 84 9.28 -6.30 -18.34
CA PHE A 84 7.97 -6.67 -18.91
C PHE A 84 7.87 -6.31 -20.40
N GLU A 85 8.99 -5.92 -21.01
CA GLU A 85 9.07 -5.54 -22.41
C GLU A 85 9.19 -6.76 -23.34
N PRO A 86 8.85 -6.61 -24.64
CA PRO A 86 9.09 -7.67 -25.60
C PRO A 86 10.58 -8.04 -25.67
N GLY A 87 10.91 -9.29 -25.37
CA GLY A 87 12.30 -9.78 -25.37
C GLY A 87 13.06 -9.56 -24.07
N GLY A 88 12.41 -9.01 -23.03
CA GLY A 88 12.93 -8.98 -21.67
C GLY A 88 12.98 -10.37 -21.01
N ASP A 89 13.44 -10.41 -19.77
CA ASP A 89 13.52 -11.63 -18.94
C ASP A 89 12.18 -12.07 -18.34
N GLY A 90 11.15 -11.22 -18.37
CA GLY A 90 9.78 -11.59 -17.98
C GLY A 90 9.10 -12.58 -18.93
N GLY A 91 9.75 -12.93 -20.04
CA GLY A 91 9.30 -13.94 -20.98
C GLY A 91 8.10 -13.47 -21.84
N GLY A 92 6.90 -13.93 -21.47
CA GLY A 92 5.68 -13.73 -22.26
C GLY A 92 4.98 -12.38 -22.04
N ARG A 93 3.80 -12.24 -22.64
CA ARG A 93 2.88 -11.14 -22.33
C ARG A 93 2.24 -11.36 -20.96
N SER A 94 1.98 -10.29 -20.23
CA SER A 94 1.53 -10.39 -18.84
C SER A 94 0.10 -10.94 -18.70
N GLU A 95 -0.10 -11.79 -17.68
CA GLU A 95 -1.28 -12.63 -17.49
C GLU A 95 -2.59 -11.85 -17.23
N CYS A 96 -2.51 -10.61 -16.75
CA CYS A 96 -3.69 -9.80 -16.45
C CYS A 96 -4.37 -9.19 -17.67
N ASP A 97 -3.61 -8.79 -18.67
CA ASP A 97 -4.13 -8.05 -19.84
C ASP A 97 -3.60 -8.56 -21.18
N ASN A 98 -2.71 -9.56 -21.20
CA ASN A 98 -2.08 -10.09 -22.41
C ASN A 98 -1.36 -8.99 -23.22
N HIS A 99 -0.66 -8.08 -22.52
CA HIS A 99 0.20 -7.06 -23.11
C HIS A 99 1.61 -7.12 -22.53
N TYR A 100 2.57 -6.57 -23.27
CA TYR A 100 3.86 -6.17 -22.72
C TYR A 100 3.72 -4.78 -22.10
N HIS A 101 4.53 -4.47 -21.10
CA HIS A 101 4.55 -3.17 -20.40
C HIS A 101 5.95 -2.60 -20.47
N SER A 102 6.08 -1.27 -20.59
CA SER A 102 7.41 -0.66 -20.66
C SER A 102 8.12 -0.75 -19.32
N ASP A 103 9.45 -0.85 -19.35
CA ASP A 103 10.28 -0.80 -18.15
C ASP A 103 10.22 0.57 -17.43
N ASP A 104 9.71 1.60 -18.11
CA ASP A 104 9.43 2.92 -17.57
C ASP A 104 8.04 3.03 -16.89
N ASP A 105 7.16 2.03 -17.03
CA ASP A 105 5.88 1.98 -16.33
C ASP A 105 6.05 1.30 -14.95
N PRO A 106 5.49 1.85 -13.85
CA PRO A 106 5.58 1.22 -12.53
C PRO A 106 4.62 0.03 -12.44
N VAL A 107 5.06 -1.12 -12.96
CA VAL A 107 4.31 -2.38 -12.99
C VAL A 107 5.04 -3.48 -12.22
N VAL A 108 4.27 -4.48 -11.75
CA VAL A 108 4.78 -5.64 -11.01
C VAL A 108 4.04 -6.94 -11.33
N ALA A 109 4.72 -8.06 -11.13
CA ALA A 109 4.14 -9.38 -10.93
C ALA A 109 4.10 -9.75 -9.43
N LEU A 110 3.18 -10.62 -9.04
CA LEU A 110 3.10 -11.14 -7.67
C LEU A 110 3.21 -12.65 -7.67
N SER A 111 3.88 -13.23 -6.65
CA SER A 111 3.86 -14.68 -6.42
C SER A 111 2.43 -15.24 -6.46
N THR A 112 2.25 -16.46 -6.98
CA THR A 112 0.93 -17.10 -7.22
C THR A 112 -0.09 -16.90 -6.10
N GLY A 113 0.28 -17.12 -4.83
CA GLY A 113 -0.65 -16.96 -3.71
C GLY A 113 -1.11 -15.52 -3.49
N TRP A 114 -0.25 -14.53 -3.74
CA TRP A 114 -0.59 -13.12 -3.72
C TRP A 114 -1.29 -12.65 -4.98
N PHE A 115 -0.95 -13.20 -6.15
CA PHE A 115 -1.68 -12.95 -7.40
C PHE A 115 -3.17 -13.36 -7.27
N ASN A 116 -3.42 -14.46 -6.54
CA ASN A 116 -4.74 -14.88 -6.05
C ASN A 116 -5.76 -15.00 -7.19
N HIS A 117 -5.45 -15.84 -8.17
CA HIS A 117 -6.31 -16.11 -9.33
C HIS A 117 -6.79 -14.81 -10.01
N LYS A 118 -5.85 -13.93 -10.37
CA LYS A 118 -6.09 -12.63 -10.99
C LYS A 118 -6.88 -11.62 -10.14
N LYS A 119 -7.19 -11.89 -8.87
CA LYS A 119 -7.98 -10.95 -8.04
C LYS A 119 -7.27 -9.61 -7.83
N ARG A 120 -5.95 -9.55 -8.00
CA ARG A 120 -5.17 -8.30 -7.94
C ARG A 120 -4.85 -7.68 -9.30
N CYS A 121 -5.24 -8.32 -10.39
CA CYS A 121 -4.95 -7.83 -11.74
C CYS A 121 -5.44 -6.40 -11.97
N LEU A 122 -4.55 -5.61 -12.57
CA LEU A 122 -4.74 -4.20 -12.93
C LEU A 122 -5.08 -3.29 -11.73
N LYS A 123 -4.94 -3.81 -10.51
CA LYS A 123 -5.04 -3.02 -9.28
C LYS A 123 -3.67 -2.53 -8.89
N TYR A 124 -3.66 -1.43 -8.16
CA TYR A 124 -2.45 -0.87 -7.62
C TYR A 124 -2.16 -1.42 -6.23
N ILE A 125 -0.89 -1.63 -5.95
CA ILE A 125 -0.35 -1.87 -4.61
C ILE A 125 0.59 -0.74 -4.23
N ASN A 126 0.78 -0.54 -2.93
CA ASN A 126 1.82 0.34 -2.41
C ASN A 126 3.02 -0.52 -2.03
N ILE A 127 4.21 -0.14 -2.50
CA ILE A 127 5.48 -0.79 -2.19
C ILE A 127 6.32 0.18 -1.38
N HIS A 128 6.88 -0.32 -0.28
CA HIS A 128 7.71 0.42 0.65
C HIS A 128 9.09 -0.26 0.74
N GLY A 129 10.13 0.45 0.32
CA GLY A 129 11.50 -0.04 0.29
C GLY A 129 12.48 1.14 0.26
N ASN A 130 13.70 0.95 0.76
CA ASN A 130 14.73 2.00 0.77
C ASN A 130 14.26 3.35 1.36
N GLY A 131 13.41 3.32 2.39
CA GLY A 131 12.82 4.52 2.99
C GLY A 131 11.77 5.25 2.15
N LYS A 132 11.59 4.88 0.87
CA LYS A 132 10.63 5.47 -0.07
C LYS A 132 9.38 4.60 -0.25
N SER A 133 8.41 5.13 -0.98
CA SER A 133 7.19 4.44 -1.33
C SER A 133 6.88 4.68 -2.80
N VAL A 134 6.40 3.65 -3.50
CA VAL A 134 5.93 3.75 -4.88
C VAL A 134 4.62 3.00 -5.03
N LYS A 135 3.74 3.50 -5.89
CA LYS A 135 2.51 2.83 -6.28
C LYS A 135 2.75 2.12 -7.60
N ALA A 136 2.49 0.81 -7.64
CA ALA A 136 2.72 0.00 -8.83
C ALA A 136 1.47 -0.81 -9.21
N LYS A 137 1.24 -0.99 -10.51
CA LYS A 137 0.10 -1.75 -11.06
C LYS A 137 0.49 -3.23 -11.16
N VAL A 138 -0.32 -4.12 -10.62
CA VAL A 138 -0.14 -5.57 -10.79
C VAL A 138 -0.58 -5.94 -12.20
N VAL A 139 0.35 -6.42 -13.02
CA VAL A 139 0.10 -6.81 -14.41
C VAL A 139 0.28 -8.30 -14.65
N ASP A 140 0.99 -9.00 -13.76
CA ASP A 140 1.38 -10.38 -14.02
C ASP A 140 1.43 -11.27 -12.77
N GLU A 141 1.60 -12.56 -13.02
CA GLU A 141 1.89 -13.58 -12.02
C GLU A 141 3.37 -13.97 -12.07
N CYS A 142 4.03 -13.96 -10.92
CA CYS A 142 5.33 -14.64 -10.75
C CYS A 142 5.01 -16.09 -10.36
N ASP A 143 4.97 -16.99 -11.34
CA ASP A 143 4.45 -18.36 -11.14
C ASP A 143 5.35 -19.16 -10.20
N SER A 144 4.83 -19.45 -9.00
CA SER A 144 5.54 -20.27 -8.00
C SER A 144 5.18 -21.76 -8.10
N THR A 145 4.32 -22.16 -9.02
CA THR A 145 3.82 -23.52 -9.21
C THR A 145 4.56 -24.28 -10.31
N MET A 146 5.06 -23.57 -11.32
CA MET A 146 5.70 -24.13 -12.52
C MET A 146 6.98 -23.35 -12.89
N GLY A 147 7.76 -23.89 -13.82
CA GLY A 147 9.07 -23.39 -14.22
C GLY A 147 9.89 -24.46 -14.94
N CYS A 148 11.11 -24.12 -15.35
CA CYS A 148 12.03 -25.01 -16.09
C CYS A 148 11.42 -25.61 -17.37
N ASP A 149 10.57 -24.86 -18.04
CA ASP A 149 9.94 -25.23 -19.31
C ASP A 149 9.98 -24.06 -20.30
N SER A 150 9.51 -24.28 -21.52
CA SER A 150 9.58 -23.28 -22.58
C SER A 150 8.68 -22.06 -22.35
N VAL A 151 7.65 -22.16 -21.50
CA VAL A 151 6.74 -21.05 -21.19
C VAL A 151 7.42 -20.06 -20.24
N HIS A 152 8.19 -20.57 -19.30
CA HIS A 152 8.93 -19.81 -18.30
C HIS A 152 10.39 -19.53 -18.71
N ASP A 153 10.69 -19.63 -20.01
CA ASP A 153 12.05 -19.55 -20.58
C ASP A 153 13.11 -20.38 -19.83
N TYR A 154 12.71 -21.51 -19.27
CA TYR A 154 13.53 -22.39 -18.45
C TYR A 154 14.13 -21.75 -17.18
N GLN A 155 13.54 -20.66 -16.68
CA GLN A 155 13.80 -20.11 -15.35
C GLN A 155 13.14 -20.98 -14.26
N PRO A 156 13.69 -21.00 -13.03
CA PRO A 156 13.11 -21.76 -11.93
C PRO A 156 11.74 -21.21 -11.48
N PRO A 157 10.91 -22.02 -10.80
CA PRO A 157 9.68 -21.52 -10.19
C PRO A 157 9.95 -20.36 -9.24
N CYS A 158 9.08 -19.34 -9.31
CA CYS A 158 9.18 -18.17 -8.46
C CYS A 158 9.07 -18.54 -6.97
N PRO A 159 9.82 -17.88 -6.06
CA PRO A 159 9.55 -17.98 -4.64
C PRO A 159 8.15 -17.45 -4.29
N ASN A 160 7.62 -17.83 -3.12
CA ASN A 160 6.24 -17.53 -2.77
C ASN A 160 6.00 -16.17 -2.09
N ASN A 161 7.04 -15.35 -1.98
CA ASN A 161 7.03 -14.07 -1.27
C ASN A 161 7.66 -12.94 -2.10
N ILE A 162 7.52 -13.01 -3.42
CA ILE A 162 8.10 -12.08 -4.39
C ILE A 162 7.07 -11.04 -4.86
N VAL A 163 7.54 -9.80 -4.93
CA VAL A 163 6.99 -8.75 -5.78
C VAL A 163 8.03 -8.51 -6.86
N ASP A 164 7.72 -8.89 -8.09
CA ASP A 164 8.69 -8.85 -9.18
C ASP A 164 8.46 -7.61 -10.03
N ALA A 165 9.45 -6.73 -10.16
CA ALA A 165 9.17 -5.33 -10.46
C ALA A 165 10.00 -4.74 -11.60
N SER A 166 9.32 -3.91 -12.38
CA SER A 166 9.92 -3.09 -13.44
C SER A 166 11.01 -2.14 -12.94
N LYS A 167 11.90 -1.75 -13.85
CA LYS A 167 12.99 -0.78 -13.61
C LYS A 167 12.46 0.55 -13.04
N ALA A 168 11.27 0.99 -13.45
CA ALA A 168 10.59 2.18 -12.92
C ALA A 168 10.28 2.10 -11.42
N VAL A 169 9.88 0.93 -10.90
CA VAL A 169 9.61 0.73 -9.47
C VAL A 169 10.89 0.89 -8.65
N TRP A 170 11.98 0.26 -9.09
CA TRP A 170 13.30 0.37 -8.45
C TRP A 170 13.82 1.81 -8.44
N LYS A 171 13.71 2.50 -9.58
CA LYS A 171 14.06 3.92 -9.72
C LYS A 171 13.23 4.82 -8.80
N ALA A 172 11.92 4.59 -8.70
CA ALA A 172 11.03 5.35 -7.83
C ALA A 172 11.33 5.13 -6.32
N LEU A 173 11.75 3.91 -5.95
CA LEU A 173 12.27 3.62 -4.62
C LEU A 173 13.66 4.23 -4.37
N GLY A 174 14.28 4.82 -5.39
CA GLY A 174 15.55 5.53 -5.29
C GLY A 174 16.72 4.64 -4.94
N VAL A 175 16.65 3.36 -5.29
CA VAL A 175 17.74 2.41 -5.13
C VAL A 175 18.78 2.69 -6.23
N PRO A 176 20.07 2.89 -5.90
CA PRO A 176 21.13 3.02 -6.89
C PRO A 176 21.14 1.80 -7.83
N LYS A 177 21.39 2.02 -9.12
CA LYS A 177 21.30 0.96 -10.14
C LYS A 177 22.22 -0.23 -9.83
N ASP A 178 23.40 0.04 -9.26
CA ASP A 178 24.39 -0.98 -8.90
C ASP A 178 23.92 -1.87 -7.73
N ASP A 179 22.87 -1.45 -7.00
CA ASP A 179 22.26 -2.20 -5.89
C ASP A 179 20.94 -2.89 -6.33
N TRP A 180 20.64 -2.91 -7.63
CA TRP A 180 19.46 -3.63 -8.14
C TRP A 180 19.72 -5.15 -8.15
N GLY A 181 18.66 -5.92 -7.96
CA GLY A 181 18.73 -7.37 -7.81
C GLY A 181 17.62 -7.83 -6.88
N GLU A 182 17.90 -7.90 -5.57
CA GLU A 182 16.92 -8.27 -4.56
C GLU A 182 16.95 -7.29 -3.37
N MET A 183 15.77 -6.86 -2.90
CA MET A 183 15.66 -6.02 -1.70
C MET A 183 14.45 -6.43 -0.83
N ASN A 184 14.61 -6.43 0.49
CA ASN A 184 13.48 -6.59 1.40
C ASN A 184 12.57 -5.36 1.36
N ILE A 185 11.27 -5.60 1.21
CA ILE A 185 10.24 -4.57 1.14
C ILE A 185 9.03 -4.91 2.01
N TYR A 186 8.16 -3.92 2.17
CA TYR A 186 6.78 -4.12 2.60
C TYR A 186 5.84 -3.70 1.48
N TRP A 187 4.72 -4.40 1.33
CA TRP A 187 3.66 -3.97 0.42
C TRP A 187 2.28 -4.10 1.05
N SER A 188 1.34 -3.34 0.51
CA SER A 188 -0.06 -3.42 0.88
C SER A 188 -0.94 -3.30 -0.36
N ASP A 189 -2.11 -3.92 -0.32
CA ASP A 189 -3.19 -3.55 -1.24
C ASP A 189 -3.43 -2.04 -1.11
N ASN A 190 -3.63 -1.34 -2.23
CA ASN A 190 -4.08 0.04 -2.16
C ASN A 190 -5.50 0.03 -1.56
N ALA A 191 -5.77 0.92 -0.59
CA ALA A 191 -7.05 0.94 0.09
C ALA A 191 -8.19 0.99 -0.93
N ARG A 192 -9.19 0.12 -0.78
CA ARG A 192 -10.37 0.13 -1.64
C ARG A 192 -11.05 1.49 -1.48
N PRO A 193 -11.28 2.25 -2.56
CA PRO A 193 -12.15 3.42 -2.50
C PRO A 193 -13.49 2.99 -1.90
N SER A 194 -13.98 3.74 -0.94
CA SER A 194 -15.30 3.49 -0.33
C SER A 194 -16.46 3.91 -1.24
N GLY A 195 -16.16 4.60 -2.33
CA GLY A 195 -17.12 5.10 -3.31
C GLY A 195 -16.45 5.97 -4.37
N LYS A 196 -17.28 6.56 -5.23
CA LYS A 196 -16.87 7.59 -6.20
C LYS A 196 -17.95 8.66 -6.27
N ILE A 197 -17.55 9.92 -6.40
CA ILE A 197 -18.44 11.07 -6.62
C ILE A 197 -18.18 11.63 -8.02
N ARG A 198 -19.25 12.10 -8.68
CA ARG A 198 -19.14 12.81 -9.96
C ARG A 198 -19.00 14.29 -9.64
N GLY A 199 -17.85 14.88 -9.98
CA GLY A 199 -17.58 16.28 -9.71
C GLY A 199 -18.51 17.19 -10.51
N LYS A 200 -18.78 18.35 -9.92
CA LYS A 200 -19.47 19.48 -10.53
C LYS A 200 -18.51 20.67 -10.58
N ASN A 201 -18.76 21.61 -11.48
CA ASN A 201 -18.01 22.87 -11.47
C ASN A 201 -18.34 23.64 -10.17
N PRO A 202 -17.34 24.20 -9.49
CA PRO A 202 -17.56 24.99 -8.29
C PRO A 202 -18.33 26.28 -8.62
N PRO A 203 -19.24 26.76 -7.74
CA PRO A 203 -19.84 28.08 -7.86
C PRO A 203 -18.79 29.20 -7.90
N PRO A 204 -19.09 30.37 -8.51
CA PRO A 204 -18.17 31.50 -8.55
C PRO A 204 -17.66 31.88 -7.15
N GLY A 205 -16.34 31.97 -6.99
CA GLY A 205 -15.69 32.31 -5.70
C GLY A 205 -15.54 31.15 -4.70
N GLN A 206 -16.09 29.97 -4.97
CA GLN A 206 -15.97 28.79 -4.09
C GLN A 206 -14.80 27.86 -4.44
N CYS A 207 -14.02 28.19 -5.47
CA CYS A 207 -12.72 27.58 -5.68
C CYS A 207 -11.64 28.66 -5.69
N ASN A 208 -10.67 28.56 -4.78
CA ASN A 208 -9.53 29.46 -4.78
C ASN A 208 -8.62 29.15 -5.98
N LEU A 209 -8.56 30.10 -6.92
CA LEU A 209 -7.74 30.01 -8.14
C LEU A 209 -6.24 30.17 -7.89
N GLU A 210 -5.80 30.54 -6.68
CA GLU A 210 -4.37 30.55 -6.31
C GLU A 210 -3.74 29.15 -6.39
N ASN A 211 -4.56 28.09 -6.33
CA ASN A 211 -4.14 26.70 -6.54
C ASN A 211 -5.06 26.00 -7.57
N VAL A 212 -4.94 26.43 -8.83
CA VAL A 212 -5.75 25.99 -10.00
C VAL A 212 -5.87 24.46 -10.15
N SER A 213 -4.96 23.67 -9.56
CA SER A 213 -4.99 22.20 -9.57
C SER A 213 -6.09 21.55 -8.74
N ASN A 214 -6.77 22.30 -7.85
CA ASN A 214 -7.63 21.73 -6.81
C ASN A 214 -9.14 21.82 -7.11
N CYS A 215 -9.57 22.48 -8.19
CA CYS A 215 -11.00 22.60 -8.50
C CYS A 215 -11.58 21.30 -9.10
N CYS A 216 -12.77 20.92 -8.64
CA CYS A 216 -13.56 19.87 -9.29
C CYS A 216 -13.96 20.28 -10.72
N LYS A 217 -13.93 19.30 -11.62
CA LYS A 217 -14.36 19.45 -13.02
C LYS A 217 -15.68 18.72 -13.21
N ASP A 218 -16.64 19.40 -13.82
CA ASP A 218 -17.92 18.80 -14.14
C ASP A 218 -17.76 17.51 -14.95
N GLY A 219 -18.49 16.47 -14.54
CA GLY A 219 -18.49 15.18 -15.22
C GLY A 219 -17.31 14.25 -14.89
N LYS A 220 -16.25 14.74 -14.25
CA LYS A 220 -15.10 13.89 -13.84
C LYS A 220 -15.43 13.07 -12.60
N PHE A 221 -15.06 11.80 -12.57
CA PHE A 221 -15.22 10.95 -11.38
C PHE A 221 -14.03 11.07 -10.45
N TYR A 222 -14.32 11.17 -9.15
CA TYR A 222 -13.38 11.33 -8.05
C TYR A 222 -13.61 10.23 -7.01
N MET A 223 -12.54 9.61 -6.48
CA MET A 223 -12.66 8.43 -5.61
C MET A 223 -12.75 8.82 -4.15
N THR A 224 -13.75 8.35 -3.40
CA THR A 224 -13.86 8.67 -1.96
C THR A 224 -13.25 7.56 -1.10
N TYR A 225 -12.77 7.92 0.10
CA TYR A 225 -12.13 6.99 1.03
C TYR A 225 -12.68 7.19 2.45
N LYS A 226 -13.45 6.21 2.94
CA LYS A 226 -13.93 6.15 4.33
C LYS A 226 -12.85 5.74 5.33
N CYS A 227 -11.70 5.29 4.84
CA CYS A 227 -10.61 4.79 5.68
C CYS A 227 -9.28 5.47 5.33
N SER A 228 -8.53 5.80 6.37
CA SER A 228 -7.13 6.25 6.29
C SER A 228 -6.20 5.08 6.66
N PRO A 229 -4.91 5.09 6.26
CA PRO A 229 -3.94 4.10 6.72
C PRO A 229 -3.94 3.93 8.25
N PRO A 230 -3.64 2.75 8.79
CA PRO A 230 -3.54 2.54 10.24
C PRO A 230 -2.58 3.56 10.87
N MET A 231 -2.98 4.16 12.00
CA MET A 231 -2.09 5.06 12.75
C MET A 231 -1.07 4.25 13.55
N LEU A 232 0.17 4.23 13.07
CA LEU A 232 1.33 3.69 13.76
C LEU A 232 2.07 4.81 14.52
N SER A 233 3.13 4.45 15.28
CA SER A 233 3.99 5.41 15.98
C SER A 233 4.61 6.47 15.03
N SER A 234 4.80 6.12 13.77
CA SER A 234 5.11 7.02 12.67
C SER A 234 4.28 6.64 11.45
N THR A 235 3.41 7.55 10.99
CA THR A 235 2.52 7.33 9.85
C THR A 235 2.85 8.34 8.75
N LYS A 236 3.14 7.87 7.53
CA LYS A 236 3.41 8.75 6.39
C LYS A 236 2.11 9.42 5.91
N ALA A 237 2.16 10.73 5.73
CA ALA A 237 1.06 11.53 5.20
C ALA A 237 1.54 12.48 4.10
N MET A 238 0.64 12.81 3.17
CA MET A 238 0.83 13.91 2.24
C MET A 238 0.28 15.18 2.88
N LEU A 239 1.16 16.16 3.09
CA LEU A 239 0.77 17.46 3.62
C LEU A 239 0.22 18.32 2.47
N THR A 240 -0.93 18.94 2.67
CA THR A 240 -1.57 19.87 1.72
C THR A 240 -1.79 21.23 2.39
N LEU A 241 -1.87 22.28 1.57
CA LEU A 241 -2.13 23.63 2.05
C LEU A 241 -3.65 23.85 2.10
N ASN A 242 -4.13 24.39 3.23
CA ASN A 242 -5.52 24.76 3.44
C ASN A 242 -5.62 26.11 4.14
N ASN A 243 -6.64 26.89 3.79
CA ASN A 243 -7.00 28.16 4.38
C ASN A 243 -8.13 27.98 5.42
N PHE A 244 -7.78 28.06 6.71
CA PHE A 244 -8.72 27.87 7.83
C PHE A 244 -9.49 29.14 8.25
N GLU A 245 -9.29 30.26 7.54
CA GLU A 245 -9.91 31.54 7.85
C GLU A 245 -11.32 31.67 7.25
N ALA A 246 -12.08 32.65 7.71
CA ALA A 246 -13.40 32.94 7.16
C ALA A 246 -13.28 33.35 5.68
N GLY A 247 -14.05 32.70 4.80
CA GLY A 247 -13.94 32.89 3.35
C GLY A 247 -12.74 32.17 2.71
N GLY A 248 -12.06 31.28 3.46
CA GLY A 248 -11.05 30.36 2.95
C GLY A 248 -11.61 29.24 2.08
N ASP A 249 -10.80 28.19 1.88
CA ASP A 249 -11.15 27.02 1.07
C ASP A 249 -12.00 25.97 1.82
N GLY A 250 -12.22 26.16 3.12
CA GLY A 250 -13.16 25.39 3.93
C GLY A 250 -14.62 25.81 3.72
N SER A 251 -15.54 24.84 3.74
CA SER A 251 -16.99 25.06 3.57
C SER A 251 -17.69 25.70 4.79
N GLY A 252 -16.94 26.04 5.84
CA GLY A 252 -17.48 26.59 7.09
C GLY A 252 -16.46 26.63 8.23
N PRO A 253 -16.90 26.96 9.46
CA PRO A 253 -16.05 26.88 10.65
C PRO A 253 -15.65 25.43 10.95
N SER A 254 -14.49 25.24 11.58
CA SER A 254 -13.91 23.92 11.80
C SER A 254 -14.73 23.05 12.75
N GLU A 255 -14.81 21.74 12.48
CA GLU A 255 -15.68 20.78 13.19
C GLU A 255 -15.38 20.68 14.70
N CYS A 256 -14.13 20.84 15.12
CA CYS A 256 -13.76 20.57 16.52
C CYS A 256 -14.29 21.58 17.52
N ASN A 257 -14.50 22.83 17.10
CA ASN A 257 -14.86 23.93 18.00
C ASN A 257 -15.77 24.99 17.36
N ASN A 258 -16.25 24.78 16.14
CA ASN A 258 -17.11 25.69 15.41
C ASN A 258 -16.52 27.11 15.28
N GLN A 259 -15.21 27.20 14.96
CA GLN A 259 -14.49 28.46 14.77
C GLN A 259 -13.66 28.44 13.48
N TYR A 260 -13.40 29.62 12.94
CA TYR A 260 -12.32 29.82 11.97
C TYR A 260 -10.99 29.98 12.69
N HIS A 261 -9.90 29.54 12.07
CA HIS A 261 -8.55 29.61 12.65
C HIS A 261 -7.65 30.40 11.72
N SER A 262 -6.82 31.28 12.29
CA SER A 262 -5.83 32.01 11.48
C SER A 262 -4.83 31.06 10.82
N ASN A 263 -4.44 31.35 9.59
CA ASN A 263 -3.42 30.60 8.87
C ASN A 263 -2.01 30.77 9.43
N ASP A 264 -1.83 31.72 10.35
CA ASP A 264 -0.59 31.89 11.12
C ASP A 264 -0.51 30.96 12.34
N TYR A 265 -1.59 30.25 12.68
CA TYR A 265 -1.57 29.22 13.73
C TYR A 265 -1.20 27.84 13.18
N LEU A 266 -0.52 27.04 14.00
CA LEU A 266 -0.09 25.67 13.67
C LEU A 266 -1.27 24.69 13.79
N VAL A 267 -2.18 24.73 12.82
CA VAL A 267 -3.42 23.95 12.80
C VAL A 267 -3.51 23.04 11.58
N VAL A 268 -4.23 21.93 11.73
CA VAL A 268 -4.43 20.92 10.68
C VAL A 268 -5.84 20.33 10.68
N ALA A 269 -6.26 19.81 9.53
CA ALA A 269 -7.41 18.92 9.38
C ALA A 269 -6.94 17.50 9.04
N LEU A 270 -7.59 16.50 9.63
CA LEU A 270 -7.27 15.09 9.40
C LEU A 270 -8.39 14.40 8.63
N LEU A 271 -8.04 13.47 7.74
CA LEU A 271 -9.04 12.56 7.14
C LEU A 271 -9.81 11.79 8.22
N THR A 272 -11.08 11.48 7.96
CA THR A 272 -12.04 10.80 8.86
C THR A 272 -11.41 9.66 9.68
N GLY A 273 -10.62 8.80 9.04
CA GLY A 273 -9.98 7.66 9.70
C GLY A 273 -8.94 8.06 10.76
N TRP A 274 -8.16 9.10 10.50
CA TRP A 274 -7.19 9.64 11.46
C TRP A 274 -7.83 10.58 12.48
N PHE A 275 -8.79 11.40 12.04
CA PHE A 275 -9.59 12.25 12.91
C PHE A 275 -10.37 11.44 13.95
N ASN A 276 -10.72 10.20 13.59
CA ASN A 276 -11.40 9.22 14.42
C ASN A 276 -12.75 9.76 14.92
N TYR A 277 -13.56 10.28 13.99
CA TYR A 277 -14.90 10.80 14.24
C TYR A 277 -14.94 11.77 15.44
N GLY A 278 -14.12 12.82 15.39
CA GLY A 278 -14.00 13.83 16.44
C GLY A 278 -13.10 13.48 17.62
N LYS A 279 -12.71 12.21 17.82
CA LYS A 279 -11.91 11.81 19.00
C LYS A 279 -10.51 12.42 19.04
N ARG A 280 -9.97 12.91 17.92
CA ARG A 280 -8.71 13.65 17.87
C ARG A 280 -8.87 15.17 17.83
N GLY A 281 -10.11 15.67 17.85
CA GLY A 281 -10.36 17.10 17.85
C GLY A 281 -9.70 17.80 19.02
N LEU A 282 -9.09 18.96 18.74
CA LEU A 282 -8.33 19.80 19.67
C LEU A 282 -7.10 19.14 20.32
N LYS A 283 -6.74 17.91 19.91
CA LYS A 283 -5.51 17.25 20.34
C LYS A 283 -4.33 17.69 19.46
N TYR A 284 -3.13 17.42 19.96
CA TYR A 284 -1.90 17.74 19.26
C TYR A 284 -1.30 16.48 18.62
N ILE A 285 -0.75 16.66 17.42
CA ILE A 285 0.07 15.66 16.73
C ILE A 285 1.42 16.28 16.37
N ASN A 286 2.43 15.44 16.14
CA ASN A 286 3.71 15.88 15.61
C ASN A 286 3.77 15.54 14.13
N ILE A 287 4.12 16.53 13.31
CA ILE A 287 4.41 16.35 11.90
C ILE A 287 5.92 16.43 11.73
N HIS A 288 6.49 15.44 11.06
CA HIS A 288 7.92 15.33 10.81
C HIS A 288 8.18 15.44 9.30
N SER A 289 9.04 16.37 8.89
CA SER A 289 9.45 16.52 7.48
C SER A 289 10.83 17.16 7.40
N ASN A 290 11.69 16.69 6.48
CA ASN A 290 13.02 17.25 6.22
C ASN A 290 13.87 17.49 7.49
N GLY A 291 13.86 16.53 8.43
CA GLY A 291 14.60 16.63 9.69
C GLY A 291 14.01 17.60 10.73
N LYS A 292 12.89 18.27 10.42
CA LYS A 292 12.15 19.13 11.35
C LYS A 292 10.94 18.41 11.93
N SER A 293 10.55 18.79 13.14
CA SER A 293 9.33 18.34 13.79
C SER A 293 8.54 19.55 14.27
N VAL A 294 7.24 19.58 13.96
CA VAL A 294 6.33 20.63 14.40
C VAL A 294 5.13 20.00 15.11
N ARG A 295 4.82 20.52 16.29
CA ARG A 295 3.63 20.14 17.05
C ARG A 295 2.46 21.00 16.60
N VAL A 296 1.42 20.37 16.06
CA VAL A 296 0.26 21.05 15.47
C VAL A 296 -1.03 20.62 16.16
N LYS A 297 -2.03 21.49 16.14
CA LYS A 297 -3.35 21.23 16.72
C LYS A 297 -4.31 20.74 15.64
N VAL A 298 -5.01 19.64 15.90
CA VAL A 298 -6.09 19.16 15.04
C VAL A 298 -7.33 20.00 15.32
N VAL A 299 -7.83 20.70 14.30
CA VAL A 299 -8.99 21.61 14.43
C VAL A 299 -10.18 21.19 13.58
N ASP A 300 -9.96 20.34 12.58
CA ASP A 300 -11.03 19.99 11.63
C ASP A 300 -10.92 18.57 11.10
N GLU A 301 -12.01 18.10 10.52
CA GLU A 301 -12.04 16.92 9.67
C GLU A 301 -11.85 17.33 8.20
N CYS A 302 -10.89 16.73 7.52
CA CYS A 302 -10.85 16.78 6.06
C CYS A 302 -11.79 15.69 5.55
N ASP A 303 -13.06 16.01 5.34
CA ASP A 303 -13.99 15.04 4.75
C ASP A 303 -13.69 14.84 3.25
N SER A 304 -13.44 13.60 2.86
CA SER A 304 -13.25 13.20 1.46
C SER A 304 -14.56 13.16 0.65
N ASN A 305 -15.71 13.40 1.30
CA ASN A 305 -17.05 13.36 0.70
C ASN A 305 -17.56 14.72 0.18
N TYR A 306 -16.80 15.81 0.29
CA TYR A 306 -17.22 17.07 -0.30
C TYR A 306 -17.15 17.01 -1.83
N GLU A 307 -18.29 17.30 -2.47
CA GLU A 307 -18.53 17.25 -3.93
C GLU A 307 -17.55 18.12 -4.76
N TYR A 308 -16.80 19.01 -4.10
CA TYR A 308 -15.94 20.02 -4.69
C TYR A 308 -14.45 19.88 -4.36
N ARG A 309 -14.03 18.80 -3.67
CA ARG A 309 -12.64 18.61 -3.24
C ARG A 309 -12.01 17.34 -3.81
N PHE A 310 -10.73 17.45 -4.18
CA PHE A 310 -9.90 16.42 -4.83
C PHE A 310 -9.66 15.22 -3.88
N PRO A 311 -10.24 14.03 -4.11
CA PRO A 311 -10.00 12.86 -3.28
C PRO A 311 -9.19 11.85 -4.13
N TYR A 312 -7.88 11.99 -4.06
CA TYR A 312 -6.96 11.04 -4.70
C TYR A 312 -6.12 10.26 -3.68
N PHE A 313 -6.11 10.69 -2.43
CA PHE A 313 -5.19 10.18 -1.43
C PHE A 313 -5.93 9.94 -0.11
N ASN A 314 -5.81 8.73 0.42
CA ASN A 314 -6.37 8.34 1.71
C ASN A 314 -5.44 8.68 2.89
N ASN A 315 -4.36 9.42 2.63
CA ASN A 315 -3.32 9.76 3.59
C ASN A 315 -2.99 11.26 3.62
N ILE A 316 -4.00 12.12 3.45
CA ILE A 316 -3.87 13.59 3.46
C ILE A 316 -3.92 14.16 4.88
N VAL A 317 -3.11 15.19 5.11
CA VAL A 317 -3.28 16.15 6.21
C VAL A 317 -3.31 17.55 5.62
N ASP A 318 -4.45 18.23 5.71
CA ASP A 318 -4.53 19.65 5.37
C ASP A 318 -3.93 20.47 6.48
N SER A 319 -3.18 21.50 6.11
CA SER A 319 -2.41 22.28 7.07
C SER A 319 -2.34 23.75 6.70
N SER A 320 -2.27 24.59 7.72
CA SER A 320 -2.17 26.02 7.53
C SER A 320 -0.81 26.42 6.96
N LYS A 321 -0.73 27.64 6.42
CA LYS A 321 0.53 28.23 5.92
C LYS A 321 1.64 28.21 6.98
N ALA A 322 1.32 28.41 8.26
CA ALA A 322 2.30 28.38 9.34
C ALA A 322 2.98 27.00 9.51
N VAL A 323 2.25 25.90 9.30
CA VAL A 323 2.81 24.54 9.38
C VAL A 323 3.87 24.33 8.29
N TRP A 324 3.57 24.77 7.07
CA TRP A 324 4.52 24.72 5.95
C TRP A 324 5.77 25.57 6.21
N LYS A 325 5.60 26.80 6.72
CA LYS A 325 6.71 27.67 7.12
C LYS A 325 7.60 26.98 8.18
N ALA A 326 6.99 26.41 9.22
CA ALA A 326 7.71 25.73 10.30
C ALA A 326 8.52 24.52 9.81
N LEU A 327 7.98 23.77 8.85
CA LEU A 327 8.65 22.63 8.22
C LEU A 327 9.68 23.02 7.14
N GLY A 328 9.80 24.31 6.80
CA GLY A 328 10.73 24.81 5.78
C GLY A 328 10.29 24.55 4.34
N GLY A 329 8.98 24.37 4.11
CA GLY A 329 8.41 23.96 2.82
C GLY A 329 7.96 25.08 1.89
N LEU A 330 7.95 26.35 2.33
CA LEU A 330 7.64 27.48 1.45
C LEU A 330 8.94 28.21 1.11
N LYS A 331 9.44 28.04 -0.12
CA LYS A 331 10.12 29.16 -0.78
C LYS A 331 9.04 30.20 -1.02
N SER A 332 9.26 31.40 -0.47
CA SER A 332 8.52 32.59 -0.87
C SER A 332 8.71 32.78 -2.37
N ASP A 333 7.60 32.80 -3.11
CA ASP A 333 7.29 33.80 -4.16
C ASP A 333 5.77 33.75 -4.39
#